data_AF-A0A1S7PQN0-F1
#
_entry.id   AF-A0A1S7PQN0-F1
#
_cell.length_a   1.000
_cell.length_b   1.000
_cell.length_c   1.000
_cell.angle_alpha   90.00
_cell.angle_beta   90.00
_cell.angle_gamma   90.00
#
_symmetry.space_group_name_H-M   'P 1'
#
loop_
_entity.id
_entity.type
_entity.pdbx_description
1 polymer ?
#
loop_
_entity_poly.entity_id
_entity_poly.type
_entity_poly.pdbx_seq_one_letter_code
_entity_poly.pdbx_strand_id
1 'polypeptide(L)'
;MPEIHLSEQDEKFIEEQVAAGVYSDADAVIHASLQLLSSDEGRLAELRKMIHEADAEFERGDYVTFSPDDDLTAYIIERARNEK
;
A
#
# COMPACT_ATOMS: atom_id res chain seq x y z
N MET A 1 -1.66 7.98 -24.15
CA MET A 1 -1.53 7.47 -22.78
C MET A 1 -0.53 8.32 -22.05
N PRO A 2 -0.65 8.52 -20.72
CA PRO A 2 0.46 9.02 -19.93
C PRO A 2 1.66 8.07 -20.09
N GLU A 3 2.86 8.63 -20.16
CA GLU A 3 4.09 7.85 -20.13
C GLU A 3 4.37 7.44 -18.68
N ILE A 4 4.43 6.13 -18.41
CA ILE A 4 4.67 5.57 -17.08
C ILE A 4 6.07 4.97 -17.10
N HIS A 5 6.95 5.46 -16.23
CA HIS A 5 8.26 4.86 -16.02
C HIS A 5 8.16 3.87 -14.86
N LEU A 6 8.47 2.61 -15.16
CA LEU A 6 8.47 1.53 -14.18
C LEU A 6 9.88 1.31 -13.64
N SER A 7 9.97 0.63 -12.50
CA SER A 7 11.27 0.13 -12.05
C SER A 7 11.73 -1.03 -12.94
N GLU A 8 13.04 -1.27 -13.03
CA GLU A 8 13.59 -2.41 -13.79
C GLU A 8 12.97 -3.76 -13.33
N GLN A 9 12.63 -3.87 -12.05
CA GLN A 9 12.00 -5.05 -11.49
C GLN A 9 10.57 -5.24 -12.02
N ASP A 10 9.78 -4.17 -12.08
CA ASP A 10 8.40 -4.22 -12.55
C ASP A 10 8.33 -4.45 -14.06
N GLU A 11 9.25 -3.85 -14.83
CA GLU A 11 9.37 -4.11 -16.27
C GLU A 11 9.65 -5.59 -16.55
N LYS A 12 10.62 -6.16 -15.83
CA LYS A 12 10.95 -7.58 -15.95
C LYS A 12 9.77 -8.48 -15.58
N PHE A 13 9.01 -8.13 -14.54
CA PHE A 13 7.81 -8.88 -14.17
C PHE A 13 6.78 -8.87 -15.31
N ILE A 14 6.52 -7.71 -15.93
CA ILE A 14 5.60 -7.59 -17.06
C ILE A 14 6.08 -8.45 -18.24
N GLU A 15 7.37 -8.36 -18.58
CA GLU A 15 7.96 -9.17 -19.67
C GLU A 15 7.80 -10.67 -19.44
N GLU A 16 8.03 -11.15 -18.21
CA GLU A 16 7.86 -12.55 -17.84
C GLU A 16 6.40 -13.01 -17.99
N GLN A 17 5.44 -12.18 -17.59
CA GLN A 17 4.00 -12.49 -17.71
C GLN A 17 3.53 -12.57 -19.17
N VAL A 18 4.05 -11.69 -20.03
CA VAL A 18 3.75 -11.71 -21.48
C VAL A 18 4.45 -12.89 -22.15
N ALA A 19 5.73 -13.15 -21.83
CA ALA A 19 6.47 -14.28 -22.37
C ALA A 19 5.87 -15.64 -21.99
N ALA A 20 5.29 -15.73 -20.79
CA ALA A 20 4.55 -16.90 -20.32
C ALA A 20 3.17 -17.06 -20.99
N GLY A 21 2.72 -16.09 -21.79
CA GLY A 21 1.43 -16.09 -22.48
C GLY A 21 0.23 -15.90 -21.54
N VAL A 22 0.45 -15.43 -20.32
CA VAL A 22 -0.62 -15.14 -19.35
C VAL A 22 -1.41 -13.89 -19.79
N TYR A 23 -0.70 -12.92 -20.38
CA TYR A 23 -1.28 -11.70 -20.95
C TYR A 23 -0.78 -11.49 -22.38
N SER A 24 -1.56 -10.80 -23.20
CA SER A 24 -1.24 -10.53 -24.60
C SER A 24 -0.07 -9.55 -24.78
N ASP A 25 0.01 -8.57 -23.88
CA ASP A 25 0.94 -7.44 -23.94
C ASP A 25 1.05 -6.76 -22.57
N ALA A 26 1.96 -5.79 -22.48
CA ALA A 26 2.20 -5.02 -21.26
C ALA A 26 0.97 -4.23 -20.79
N ASP A 27 0.17 -3.68 -21.72
CA ASP A 27 -1.01 -2.89 -21.39
C ASP A 27 -2.08 -3.76 -20.71
N ALA A 28 -2.24 -5.01 -21.15
CA ALA A 28 -3.12 -5.99 -20.53
C ALA A 28 -2.70 -6.34 -19.09
N VAL A 29 -1.39 -6.46 -18.83
CA VAL A 29 -0.85 -6.68 -17.47
C VAL A 29 -1.15 -5.48 -16.58
N ILE A 30 -0.88 -4.26 -17.07
CA ILE A 30 -1.11 -3.01 -16.32
C ILE A 30 -2.60 -2.86 -16.01
N HIS A 31 -3.47 -3.07 -16.99
CA HIS A 31 -4.91 -2.90 -16.80
C HIS A 31 -5.49 -3.93 -15.82
N ALA A 32 -5.04 -5.19 -15.89
CA ALA A 32 -5.44 -6.21 -14.93
C ALA A 32 -4.94 -5.89 -13.51
N SER A 33 -3.73 -5.37 -13.39
CA SER A 33 -3.14 -4.96 -12.10
C SER A 33 -3.92 -3.80 -11.47
N LEU A 34 -4.27 -2.77 -12.25
CA LEU A 34 -5.09 -1.66 -11.79
C LEU A 34 -6.50 -2.12 -11.37
N GLN A 35 -7.08 -3.05 -12.14
CA GLN A 35 -8.38 -3.62 -11.79
C GLN A 35 -8.30 -4.42 -10.48
N LEU A 36 -7.24 -5.21 -10.28
CA LEU A 36 -7.00 -5.92 -9.03
C LEU A 36 -6.85 -4.94 -7.85
N LEU A 37 -6.08 -3.85 -8.01
CA LEU A 37 -5.93 -2.81 -6.99
C LEU A 37 -7.29 -2.17 -6.62
N SER A 38 -8.17 -2.00 -7.60
CA SER A 38 -9.53 -1.45 -7.37
C SER A 38 -10.54 -2.47 -6.79
N SER A 39 -10.18 -3.75 -6.77
CA SER A 39 -11.07 -4.84 -6.36
C SER A 39 -11.12 -5.00 -4.83
N ASP A 40 -12.11 -5.74 -4.35
CA ASP A 40 -12.19 -6.09 -2.92
C ASP A 40 -11.02 -6.97 -2.46
N GLU A 41 -10.45 -7.77 -3.35
CA GLU A 41 -9.23 -8.55 -3.08
C GLU A 41 -8.00 -7.64 -2.91
N GLY A 42 -7.88 -6.61 -3.76
CA GLY A 42 -6.84 -5.59 -3.64
C GLY A 42 -6.94 -4.83 -2.32
N ARG A 43 -8.15 -4.38 -1.96
CA ARG A 43 -8.41 -3.73 -0.66
C ARG A 43 -8.09 -4.64 0.52
N LEU A 44 -8.43 -5.92 0.43
CA LEU A 44 -8.12 -6.89 1.49
C LEU A 44 -6.62 -7.12 1.63
N ALA A 45 -5.89 -7.20 0.52
CA ALA A 45 -4.43 -7.32 0.52
C ALA A 45 -3.77 -6.09 1.15
N GLU A 46 -4.24 -4.88 0.81
CA GLU A 46 -3.79 -3.62 1.41
C GLU A 46 -4.08 -3.59 2.91
N LEU A 47 -5.27 -3.99 3.34
CA LEU A 47 -5.63 -4.05 4.76
C LEU A 47 -4.71 -5.00 5.54
N ARG A 48 -4.41 -6.18 5.00
CA ARG A 48 -3.46 -7.12 5.62
C ARG A 48 -2.06 -6.54 5.73
N LYS A 49 -1.60 -5.83 4.69
CA LYS A 49 -0.31 -5.14 4.71
C LYS A 49 -0.27 -4.09 5.82
N MET A 50 -1.30 -3.24 5.92
CA MET A 50 -1.39 -2.22 6.98
C MET A 50 -1.39 -2.84 8.39
N ILE A 51 -2.07 -3.97 8.59
CA ILE A 51 -2.06 -4.69 9.87
C ILE A 51 -0.64 -5.18 10.19
N HIS A 52 0.06 -5.79 9.24
CA HIS A 52 1.44 -6.27 9.46
C HIS A 52 2.41 -5.12 9.77
N GLU A 53 2.26 -3.97 9.10
CA GLU A 53 3.06 -2.77 9.40
C GLU A 53 2.77 -2.27 10.81
N ALA A 54 1.50 -2.18 11.21
CA ALA A 54 1.09 -1.79 12.55
C ALA A 54 1.55 -2.78 13.64
N ASP A 55 1.51 -4.08 13.38
CA ASP A 55 2.04 -5.11 14.29
C ASP A 55 3.55 -4.91 14.50
N ALA A 56 4.30 -4.66 13.42
CA ALA A 56 5.73 -4.40 13.50
C ALA A 56 6.05 -3.08 14.23
N GLU A 57 5.23 -2.03 14.06
CA GLU A 57 5.31 -0.78 14.84
C GLU A 57 5.06 -1.05 16.33
N PHE A 58 4.04 -1.84 16.64
CA PHE A 58 3.72 -2.22 18.01
C PHE A 58 4.88 -2.97 18.68
N GLU A 59 5.47 -3.95 17.99
CA GLU A 59 6.63 -4.71 18.49
C GLU A 59 7.86 -3.83 18.75
N ARG A 60 8.07 -2.78 17.95
CA ARG A 60 9.16 -1.82 18.15
C ARG A 60 8.88 -0.81 19.27
N GLY A 61 7.65 -0.75 19.78
CA GLY A 61 7.24 0.27 20.74
C GLY A 61 6.85 1.61 20.11
N ASP A 62 6.65 1.64 18.78
CA ASP A 62 6.26 2.84 18.03
C ASP A 62 4.75 3.08 18.13
N TYR A 63 4.23 3.17 19.36
CA TYR A 63 2.80 3.39 19.64
C TYR A 63 2.59 4.36 20.79
N VAL A 64 1.37 4.90 20.89
CA VAL A 64 0.93 5.73 22.02
C VAL A 64 -0.28 5.07 22.67
N THR A 65 -0.25 4.96 23.99
CA THR A 65 -1.34 4.41 24.80
C THR A 65 -2.31 5.52 25.19
N PHE A 66 -3.60 5.23 25.10
CA PHE A 66 -4.68 6.09 25.59
C PHE A 66 -5.51 5.35 26.63
N SER A 67 -5.86 6.07 27.69
CA SER A 67 -6.86 5.72 28.68
C SER A 67 -8.20 6.39 28.33
N PRO A 68 -9.34 5.94 28.90
CA PRO A 68 -10.64 6.54 28.61
C PRO A 68 -10.75 8.04 28.92
N ASP A 69 -9.95 8.53 29.86
CA ASP A 69 -9.94 9.93 30.28
C ASP A 69 -9.01 10.81 29.41
N ASP A 70 -8.25 10.21 28.50
CA ASP A 70 -7.29 10.95 27.66
C ASP A 70 -8.00 11.66 26.49
N ASP A 71 -7.55 12.89 26.22
CA ASP A 71 -8.06 13.67 25.10
C ASP A 71 -7.29 13.36 23.80
N LEU A 72 -7.77 12.34 23.09
CA LEU A 72 -7.24 11.96 21.77
C LEU A 72 -7.27 13.13 20.78
N THR A 73 -8.27 14.01 20.86
CA THR A 73 -8.39 15.15 19.93
C THR A 73 -7.29 16.16 20.18
N ALA A 74 -7.03 16.50 21.45
CA ALA A 74 -5.94 17.39 21.82
C ALA A 74 -4.57 16.81 21.40
N TYR A 75 -4.36 15.51 21.60
CA TYR A 75 -3.15 14.83 21.15
C TYR A 75 -2.93 14.94 19.64
N ILE A 76 -3.96 14.67 18.82
CA ILE A 76 -3.87 14.77 17.36
C ILE A 76 -3.53 16.20 16.92
N ILE A 77 -4.16 17.21 17.54
CA ILE A 77 -3.90 18.62 17.25
C ILE A 77 -2.45 19.00 17.57
N GLU A 78 -1.93 18.58 18.72
CA GLU A 78 -0.54 18.85 19.10
C GLU A 78 0.46 18.15 18.18
N ARG A 79 0.23 16.88 17.86
CA ARG A 79 1.10 16.13 16.94
C ARG A 79 1.19 16.81 15.57
N ALA A 80 0.07 17.23 14.99
CA ALA A 80 0.05 17.92 13.71
C ALA A 80 0.76 19.29 13.72
N ARG A 81 0.87 19.94 14.88
CA ARG A 81 1.65 21.19 15.03
C ARG A 81 3.15 20.94 15.07
N ASN A 82 3.56 19.82 15.69
CA ASN A 82 4.96 19.49 15.95
C ASN A 82 5.64 18.72 14.80
N GLU A 83 4.88 18.21 13.82
CA GLU A 83 5.40 17.56 12.61
C GLU A 83 5.77 18.54 11.46
N LYS A 84 5.84 19.86 11.73
CA LYS A 84 6.32 20.89 10.79
C LYS A 84 7.79 21.25 10.99
#